data_AF-A0A023FAX0-F1
#
_entry.id   AF-A0A023FAX0-F1
#
_cell.length_a   1.000
_cell.length_b   1.000
_cell.length_c   1.000
_cell.angle_alpha   90.00
_cell.angle_beta   90.00
_cell.angle_gamma   90.00
#
_symmetry.space_group_name_H-M   'P 1'
#
loop_
_entity.id
_entity.type
_entity.pdbx_description
1 polymer ?
#
loop_
_entity_poly.entity_id
_entity_poly.type
_entity_poly.pdbx_seq_one_letter_code
_entity_poly.pdbx_strand_id
1 'polypeptide(L)' 'LNKIILFLFSGIVCMLDKHVFGDEVECTTVCSDEYEPVCAQPSAREEFETFGNPCKLDKAKKCDGEDAWIFIKNGECTD' A
#
# COMPACT_ATOMS: atom_id res chain seq x y z
N LEU A 1 20.38 30.99 23.37
CA LEU A 1 19.98 31.21 21.96
C LEU A 1 20.05 29.87 21.22
N ASN A 2 19.01 29.08 20.94
CA ASN A 2 17.65 28.99 21.42
C ASN A 2 17.28 27.49 21.32
N LYS A 3 17.43 26.71 22.40
CA LYS A 3 17.07 25.26 22.45
C LYS A 3 15.57 25.01 22.17
N ILE A 4 14.77 26.08 22.11
CA ILE A 4 13.34 26.08 21.79
C ILE A 4 13.09 25.79 20.29
N ILE A 5 14.05 26.05 19.39
CA ILE A 5 13.87 25.84 17.94
C ILE A 5 13.75 24.33 17.61
N LEU A 6 14.47 23.46 18.33
CA LEU A 6 14.40 22.00 18.10
C LEU A 6 13.03 21.40 18.45
N PHE A 7 12.32 21.96 19.43
CA PHE A 7 10.99 21.48 19.80
C PHE A 7 9.89 21.91 18.83
N LEU A 8 10.04 23.08 18.20
CA LEU A 8 9.09 23.55 17.19
C LEU A 8 9.22 22.80 15.86
N PHE A 9 10.44 22.39 15.50
CA PHE A 9 10.65 21.52 14.33
C PHE A 9 10.34 20.06 14.63
N SER A 10 10.58 19.55 15.84
CA SER A 10 10.24 18.15 16.15
C SER A 10 8.73 17.88 16.03
N GLY A 11 7.86 18.85 16.34
CA GLY A 11 6.41 18.70 16.17
C GLY A 11 5.94 18.78 14.70
N ILE A 12 6.60 19.61 13.89
CA ILE A 12 6.29 19.77 12.46
C ILE A 12 6.88 18.63 11.62
N VAL A 13 8.05 18.11 11.99
CA VAL A 13 8.70 16.97 11.33
C VAL A 13 7.94 15.66 11.62
N CYS A 14 7.34 15.49 12.81
CA CYS A 14 6.44 14.35 13.06
C CYS A 14 5.14 14.37 12.22
N MET A 15 4.75 15.52 11.67
CA MET A 15 3.58 15.65 10.81
C MET A 15 3.92 15.60 9.31
N LEU A 16 5.19 15.82 8.94
CA LEU A 16 5.68 15.74 7.56
C LEU A 16 6.34 14.40 7.23
N ASP A 17 6.73 13.61 8.24
CA ASP A 17 7.24 12.25 8.08
C ASP A 17 6.21 11.20 8.49
N LYS A 18 4.94 11.41 8.11
CA LYS A 18 3.99 10.28 8.03
C LYS A 18 4.37 9.28 6.93
N HIS A 19 5.51 9.49 6.25
CA HIS A 19 6.28 8.44 5.60
C HIS A 19 7.05 7.62 6.65
N VAL A 20 6.34 7.16 7.68
CA VAL A 20 6.81 6.10 8.59
C VAL A 20 7.05 4.89 7.70
N PHE A 21 8.32 4.67 7.33
CA PHE A 21 8.92 3.54 6.61
C PHE A 21 7.96 2.35 6.38
N GLY A 22 7.03 2.52 5.44
CA GLY A 22 6.40 1.40 4.77
C GLY A 22 7.28 1.12 3.57
N ASP A 23 7.85 -0.08 3.49
CA ASP A 23 8.65 -0.51 2.34
C ASP A 23 7.84 -0.20 1.07
N GLU A 24 8.31 0.74 0.26
CA GLU A 24 7.62 1.15 -0.95
C GLU A 24 7.63 -0.04 -1.91
N VAL A 25 6.46 -0.64 -2.14
CA VAL A 25 6.35 -1.78 -3.03
C VAL A 25 6.53 -1.27 -4.45
N GLU A 26 7.71 -1.49 -5.02
CA GLU A 26 7.97 -1.20 -6.43
C GLU A 26 7.40 -2.28 -7.35
N CYS A 27 7.23 -1.94 -8.63
CA CYS A 27 6.81 -2.92 -9.63
C CYS A 27 7.83 -4.07 -9.82
N THR A 28 9.07 -3.87 -9.39
CA THR A 28 10.12 -4.89 -9.37
C THR A 28 10.20 -5.67 -8.06
N THR A 29 9.41 -5.30 -7.04
CA THR A 29 9.41 -5.96 -5.73
C THR A 29 9.06 -7.43 -5.87
N VAL A 30 9.80 -8.26 -5.13
CA VAL A 30 9.56 -9.70 -5.03
C VAL A 30 8.74 -9.95 -3.77
N CYS A 31 7.51 -10.43 -3.95
CA CYS A 31 6.65 -10.81 -2.84
C CYS A 31 6.96 -12.24 -2.39
N SER A 32 6.70 -12.53 -1.11
CA SER A 32 6.71 -13.91 -0.61
C SER A 32 5.65 -14.76 -1.31
N ASP A 33 5.83 -16.08 -1.24
CA ASP A 33 4.84 -17.07 -1.69
C ASP A 33 3.85 -17.46 -0.60
N GLU A 34 3.83 -16.75 0.53
CA GLU A 34 2.81 -16.93 1.55
C GLU A 34 1.43 -16.62 0.98
N TYR A 35 0.47 -17.48 1.32
CA TYR A 35 -0.89 -17.37 0.84
C TYR A 35 -1.79 -16.74 1.90
N GLU A 36 -2.04 -15.45 1.73
CA GLU A 36 -2.92 -14.60 2.54
C GLU A 36 -3.87 -13.83 1.61
N PRO A 37 -4.85 -14.52 0.99
CA PRO A 37 -5.55 -13.99 -0.17
C PRO A 37 -6.23 -12.65 0.13
N VAL A 38 -6.28 -11.78 -0.89
CA VAL A 38 -7.03 -10.52 -0.84
C VAL A 38 -7.85 -10.35 -2.11
N CYS A 39 -9.08 -9.87 -1.97
CA CYS A 39 -9.97 -9.58 -3.08
C CYS A 39 -9.87 -8.11 -3.44
N ALA A 40 -9.65 -7.83 -4.72
CA ALA A 40 -9.64 -6.49 -5.28
C ALA A 40 -10.44 -6.42 -6.58
N GLN A 41 -10.90 -5.23 -6.93
CA GLN A 41 -11.56 -4.94 -8.19
C GLN A 41 -10.70 -3.93 -8.97
N PRO A 42 -10.32 -4.22 -10.22
CA PRO A 42 -9.64 -3.25 -11.05
C PRO A 42 -10.61 -2.12 -11.43
N SER A 43 -10.13 -0.88 -11.44
CA SER A 43 -11.00 0.29 -11.67
C SER A 43 -11.61 0.38 -13.07
N ALA A 44 -11.05 -0.35 -14.04
CA ALA A 44 -11.50 -0.36 -15.43
C ALA A 44 -12.57 -1.42 -15.75
N ARG A 45 -12.82 -2.41 -14.89
CA ARG A 45 -13.77 -3.51 -15.14
C ARG A 45 -14.47 -3.94 -13.85
N GLU A 46 -15.63 -4.57 -13.99
CA GLU A 46 -16.46 -4.94 -12.82
C GLU A 46 -16.07 -6.29 -12.20
N GLU A 47 -15.16 -7.03 -12.83
CA GLU A 47 -14.74 -8.36 -12.38
C GLU A 47 -13.77 -8.28 -11.18
N PHE A 48 -14.07 -9.02 -10.12
CA PHE A 48 -13.19 -9.14 -8.97
C PHE A 48 -12.06 -10.14 -9.22
N GLU A 49 -10.89 -9.86 -8.65
CA GLU A 49 -9.71 -10.72 -8.74
C GLU A 49 -9.08 -10.97 -7.37
N THR A 50 -8.73 -12.23 -7.13
CA THR A 50 -8.03 -12.66 -5.91
C THR A 50 -6.53 -12.57 -6.12
N PHE A 51 -5.86 -11.77 -5.30
CA PHE A 51 -4.40 -11.76 -5.18
C PHE A 51 -3.98 -12.72 -4.08
N GLY A 52 -2.87 -13.45 -4.29
CA GLY A 52 -2.42 -14.46 -3.32
C GLY A 52 -1.95 -13.90 -1.98
N ASN A 53 -1.57 -12.62 -1.92
CA ASN A 53 -1.25 -11.90 -0.68
C ASN A 53 -1.32 -10.38 -0.88
N PRO A 54 -1.30 -9.57 0.20
CA PRO A 54 -1.35 -8.11 0.11
C PRO A 54 -0.20 -7.51 -0.71
N CYS A 55 1.02 -8.04 -0.58
CA CYS A 55 2.17 -7.56 -1.37
C CYS A 55 1.93 -7.65 -2.87
N LYS A 56 1.32 -8.75 -3.34
CA LYS A 56 1.00 -8.93 -4.77
C LYS A 56 -0.02 -7.90 -5.27
N LEU A 57 -0.99 -7.50 -4.43
CA LEU A 57 -1.93 -6.42 -4.76
C LEU A 57 -1.23 -5.06 -4.80
N ASP A 58 -0.39 -4.75 -3.81
CA ASP A 58 0.34 -3.47 -3.76
C ASP A 58 1.30 -3.34 -4.94
N LYS A 59 1.95 -4.44 -5.31
CA LYS A 59 2.78 -4.53 -6.52
C LYS A 59 1.95 -4.24 -7.77
N ALA A 60 0.77 -4.84 -7.91
CA ALA A 60 -0.11 -4.61 -9.06
C ALA A 60 -0.56 -3.15 -9.14
N LYS A 61 -0.96 -2.52 -8.03
CA LYS A 61 -1.23 -1.07 -7.97
C LYS A 61 -0.03 -0.24 -8.43
N LYS A 62 1.18 -0.62 -8.04
CA LYS A 62 2.38 0.17 -8.40
C LYS A 62 2.80 -0.04 -9.85
N CYS A 63 2.55 -1.22 -10.41
CA CYS A 63 2.77 -1.51 -11.82
C CYS A 63 1.73 -0.88 -12.75
N ASP A 64 0.45 -0.98 -12.39
CA ASP A 64 -0.68 -0.64 -13.26
C ASP A 64 -1.16 0.81 -13.06
N GLY A 65 -0.77 1.43 -11.94
CA GLY A 65 -1.17 2.78 -11.51
C GLY A 65 -1.89 2.75 -10.16
N GLU A 66 -1.68 3.76 -9.31
CA GLU A 66 -2.12 3.72 -7.90
C GLU A 66 -3.63 3.48 -7.72
N ASP A 67 -4.44 3.97 -8.68
CA ASP A 67 -5.90 3.81 -8.71
C ASP A 67 -6.38 2.67 -9.62
N ALA A 68 -5.48 1.85 -10.16
CA ALA A 68 -5.83 0.74 -11.05
C ALA A 68 -6.57 -0.38 -10.33
N TRP A 69 -6.39 -0.52 -9.01
CA TRP A 69 -7.00 -1.55 -8.19
C TRP A 69 -7.62 -1.02 -6.91
N ILE A 70 -8.87 -1.40 -6.67
CA ILE A 70 -9.66 -1.07 -5.49
C ILE A 70 -9.65 -2.29 -4.58
N PHE A 71 -9.10 -2.14 -3.37
CA PHE A 71 -9.17 -3.20 -2.36
C PHE A 71 -10.62 -3.38 -1.88
N ILE A 72 -11.09 -4.62 -1.82
CA ILE A 72 -12.46 -4.95 -1.37
C ILE A 72 -12.44 -5.60 0.02
N LYS A 73 -11.72 -6.71 0.18
CA LYS A 73 -11.65 -7.45 1.44
C LYS A 73 -10.41 -8.34 1.52
N ASN A 74 -10.06 -8.74 2.75
CA ASN A 74 -9.19 -9.89 2.97
C ASN A 74 -9.96 -11.18 2.68
N GLY A 75 -9.25 -12.22 2.24
CA GLY A 75 -9.80 -13.47 1.73
C GLY A 75 -9.98 -13.46 0.21
N GLU A 76 -10.31 -14.63 -0.33
CA GLU A 76 -10.63 -14.78 -1.75
C GLU A 76 -11.89 -14.00 -2.14
N CYS A 77 -11.98 -13.60 -3.41
CA CYS A 77 -13.23 -13.14 -3.99
C CYS A 77 -14.24 -14.29 -3.99
N THR A 78 -15.47 -13.97 -3.60
CA THR A 78 -16.60 -14.90 -3.59
C THR A 78 -17.72 -14.21 -4.35
N ASP A 79 -18.40 -14.94 -5.22
CA ASP A 79 -19.57 -14.45 -5.98
C ASP A 79 -20.69 -13.90 -5.09
#